data_AF-Q9RMH2-F1
#
_entry.id   AF-Q9RMH2-F1
#
_cell.length_a   1.000
_cell.length_b   1.000
_cell.length_c   1.000
_cell.angle_alpha   90.00
_cell.angle_beta   90.00
_cell.angle_gamma   90.00
#
_symmetry.space_group_name_H-M   'P 1'
#
loop_
_entity.id
_entity.type
_entity.pdbx_description
1 polymer ?
#
loop_
_entity_poly.entity_id
_entity_poly.type
_entity_poly.pdbx_seq_one_letter_code
_entity_poly.pdbx_strand_id
1 'polypeptide(L)' 'TPQTLINIRPVVAAIKEFFGTSQPSQFMDQNNPLSGLTHKRRLSALGPGGLSHERAGLEVRDV' A
#
# COMPACT_ATOMS: atom_id res chain seq x y z
N THR A 1 -35.98 2.42 -11.04
CA THR A 1 -35.18 3.62 -10.70
C THR A 1 -33.71 3.28 -10.87
N PRO A 2 -32.81 4.23 -11.19
CA PRO A 2 -31.40 3.95 -11.55
C PRO A 2 -30.58 3.21 -10.48
N GLN A 3 -31.04 3.16 -9.22
CA GLN A 3 -30.42 2.39 -8.14
C GLN A 3 -30.38 0.87 -8.38
N THR A 4 -31.26 0.30 -9.21
CA THR A 4 -31.24 -1.14 -9.50
C THR A 4 -30.22 -1.53 -10.59
N LEU A 5 -29.60 -0.55 -11.25
CA LEU A 5 -28.69 -0.78 -12.37
C LEU A 5 -27.24 -1.03 -11.95
N ILE A 6 -26.85 -0.57 -10.75
CA ILE A 6 -25.46 -0.61 -10.29
C ILE A 6 -25.36 -1.46 -9.01
N ASN A 7 -24.51 -2.48 -9.05
CA ASN A 7 -24.14 -3.25 -7.87
C ASN A 7 -22.90 -2.64 -7.21
N ILE A 8 -23.04 -2.16 -5.97
CA ILE A 8 -21.95 -1.52 -5.22
C ILE A 8 -21.03 -2.52 -4.50
N ARG A 9 -21.44 -3.79 -4.37
CA ARG A 9 -20.69 -4.80 -3.60
C ARG A 9 -19.24 -5.00 -4.08
N PRO A 10 -18.95 -5.05 -5.40
CA PRO A 10 -17.57 -5.20 -5.87
C PRO A 10 -16.69 -4.01 -5.51
N VAL A 11 -17.23 -2.79 -5.53
CA VAL A 11 -16.51 -1.57 -5.16
C VAL A 11 -16.13 -1.61 -3.68
N VAL A 12 -17.08 -1.96 -2.80
CA VAL A 12 -16.81 -2.08 -1.37
C VAL A 12 -15.80 -3.19 -1.07
N ALA A 13 -15.91 -4.33 -1.77
CA ALA A 13 -14.97 -5.43 -1.61
C ALA A 13 -13.54 -5.04 -2.00
N ALA A 14 -13.36 -4.38 -3.15
CA ALA A 14 -12.06 -3.92 -3.63
C ALA A 14 -11.39 -2.95 -2.65
N ILE A 15 -12.15 -2.01 -2.08
CA ILE A 15 -11.64 -1.07 -1.08
C ILE A 15 -11.21 -1.81 0.21
N LYS A 16 -12.02 -2.76 0.68
CA LYS A 16 -11.70 -3.55 1.88
C LYS A 16 -10.45 -4.40 1.69
N GLU A 17 -10.31 -5.06 0.55
CA GLU A 17 -9.13 -5.85 0.21
C GLU A 17 -7.88 -4.99 0.17
N PHE A 18 -7.95 -3.84 -0.50
CA PHE A 18 -6.83 -2.90 -0.59
C PHE A 18 -6.34 -2.46 0.79
N PHE A 19 -7.20 -1.96 1.67
CA PHE A 19 -6.73 -1.48 2.98
C PHE A 19 -6.48 -2.59 4.01
N GLY A 20 -7.10 -3.77 3.82
CA GLY A 20 -6.99 -4.89 4.76
C GLY A 20 -5.72 -5.71 4.60
N THR A 21 -5.26 -5.95 3.37
CA THR A 21 -4.17 -6.92 3.11
C THR A 21 -3.13 -6.45 2.10
N SER A 22 -3.28 -5.27 1.48
CA SER A 22 -2.29 -4.84 0.49
C SER A 22 -0.93 -4.54 1.14
N GLN A 23 0.14 -4.88 0.43
CA GLN A 23 1.52 -4.64 0.84
C GLN A 23 1.84 -3.17 1.19
N PRO A 24 1.31 -2.13 0.49
CA PRO A 24 1.51 -0.74 0.91
C PRO A 24 0.67 -0.32 2.13
N SER A 25 -0.40 -1.04 2.48
CA SER A 25 -1.21 -0.79 3.67
C SER A 25 -0.52 -1.38 4.91
N GLN A 26 0.44 -0.63 5.46
CA GLN A 26 1.24 -1.08 6.60
C GLN A 26 0.64 -0.63 7.93
N PHE A 27 0.86 -1.46 8.96
CA PHE A 27 0.57 -1.05 10.34
C PHE A 27 1.57 0.02 10.77
N MET A 28 1.06 1.16 11.23
CA MET A 28 1.89 2.32 11.54
C MET A 28 2.71 2.10 12.81
N ASP A 29 3.98 2.48 12.76
CA ASP A 29 4.83 2.55 13.95
C ASP A 29 4.50 3.83 14.74
N GLN A 30 4.19 3.65 16.02
CA GLN A 30 3.77 4.72 16.92
C GLN A 30 4.56 4.74 18.23
N ASN A 31 5.73 4.11 18.28
CA ASN A 31 6.54 4.05 19.50
C ASN A 31 6.95 5.45 20.01
N ASN A 32 7.11 6.42 19.10
CA ASN A 32 7.37 7.81 19.42
C ASN A 32 6.96 8.74 18.25
N PRO A 33 6.85 10.06 18.48
CA PRO A 33 6.45 11.01 17.43
C PRO A 33 7.38 11.03 16.21
N LEU A 34 8.68 10.79 16.42
CA LEU A 34 9.65 10.74 15.33
C LEU A 34 9.42 9.52 14.45
N SER A 35 9.17 8.34 15.03
CA SER A 35 8.86 7.12 14.27
C SER A 35 7.58 7.25 13.46
N GLY A 36 6.54 7.86 14.05
CA GLY A 36 5.31 8.14 13.31
C GLY A 36 5.53 9.11 12.14
N LEU A 37 6.42 10.10 12.30
CA LEU A 37 6.75 11.05 11.23
C LEU A 37 7.57 10.40 10.12
N THR A 38 8.58 9.59 10.46
CA THR A 38 9.42 8.90 9.48
C THR A 38 8.63 7.85 8.70
N HIS A 39 7.75 7.09 9.36
CA HIS A 39 6.89 6.11 8.69
C HIS A 39 5.99 6.78 7.64
N LYS A 40 5.30 7.87 8.01
CA LYS A 40 4.41 8.60 7.08
C LYS A 40 5.13 9.26 5.91
N ARG A 41 6.43 9.54 6.05
CA ARG A 41 7.28 10.15 5.01
C ARG A 41 8.09 9.12 4.21
N ARG A 42 7.96 7.82 4.52
CA ARG A 42 8.71 6.75 3.87
C ARG A 42 8.17 6.49 2.47
N LEU A 43 9.07 6.41 1.49
CA LEU A 43 8.78 5.94 0.14
C LEU A 43 9.25 4.49 -0.01
N SER A 44 8.48 3.67 -0.74
CA SER A 44 8.80 2.26 -1.02
C SER A 44 8.71 1.99 -2.52
N ALA A 45 9.77 1.40 -3.07
CA ALA A 45 9.79 0.87 -4.44
C ALA A 45 9.24 -0.57 -4.55
N LEU A 46 8.85 -1.16 -3.41
CA LEU A 46 8.38 -2.53 -3.30
C LEU A 46 6.86 -2.58 -3.28
N GLY A 47 6.28 -3.55 -3.97
CA GLY A 47 4.83 -3.72 -4.07
C GLY A 47 4.39 -4.40 -5.36
N PRO A 48 3.09 -4.69 -5.53
CA PRO A 48 2.53 -5.06 -6.83
C PRO A 48 2.87 -3.98 -7.88
N GLY A 49 3.49 -4.39 -8.99
CA GLY A 49 3.98 -3.46 -10.03
C GLY A 49 5.29 -2.75 -9.71
N GLY A 50 5.88 -2.99 -8.53
CA GLY A 50 7.19 -2.48 -8.12
C GLY A 50 8.30 -3.54 -8.20
N LEU A 51 9.41 -3.25 -7.53
CA LEU A 51 10.54 -4.17 -7.42
C LEU A 51 10.23 -5.30 -6.43
N SER A 52 10.78 -6.49 -6.69
CA SER A 52 10.89 -7.55 -5.68
C SER A 52 12.28 -7.53 -5.06
N HIS A 53 12.38 -7.94 -3.79
CA HIS A 53 13.68 -7.98 -3.09
C HIS A 53 14.72 -8.85 -3.79
N GLU A 54 14.29 -9.96 -4.39
CA GLU A 54 15.14 -10.91 -5.11
C GLU A 54 15.63 -10.37 -6.47
N ARG A 55 14.86 -9.49 -7.11
CA ARG A 55 15.16 -8.97 -8.46
C ARG A 55 15.72 -7.55 -8.46
N ALA A 56 15.77 -6.88 -7.31
CA ALA A 56 16.36 -5.55 -7.18
C ALA A 56 17.89 -5.62 -7.31
N GLY A 57 18.41 -5.22 -8.48
CA GLY A 57 19.84 -5.17 -8.79
C GLY A 57 20.60 -4.05 -8.06
N LEU A 58 21.91 -3.94 -8.32
CA LEU A 58 22.76 -2.93 -7.69
C LEU A 58 22.43 -1.51 -8.18
N GLU A 59 22.12 -1.34 -9.47
CA GLU A 59 21.86 -0.03 -10.10
C GLU A 59 20.68 0.73 -9.47
N VAL A 60 19.66 0.03 -8.98
CA VAL A 60 18.49 0.63 -8.32
C VAL A 60 18.72 0.91 -6.82
N ARG A 61 19.88 0.54 -6.28
CA ARG A 61 20.26 0.71 -4.87
C ARG A 61 21.37 1.75 -4.66
N ASP A 62 21.97 2.25 -5.75
CA ASP A 62 22.96 3.33 -5.71
C ASP A 62 22.31 4.68 -5.32
N VAL A 63 23.09 5.64 -4.81
CA VAL A 63 22.61 6.91 -4.22
C VAL A 63 22.91 8.12 -5.07
#